data_AF-A0A8J6ZAX6-F1
#
_entry.id   AF-A0A8J6ZAX6-F1
#
_cell.length_a   1.000
_cell.length_b   1.000
_cell.length_c   1.000
_cell.angle_alpha   90.00
_cell.angle_beta   90.00
_cell.angle_gamma   90.00
#
_symmetry.space_group_name_H-M   'P 1'
#
loop_
_entity.id
_entity.type
_entity.pdbx_description
1 polymer ?
#
loop_
_entity_poly.entity_id
_entity_poly.type
_entity_poly.pdbx_seq_one_letter_code
_entity_poly.pdbx_strand_id
1 'polypeptide(L)'
;MKRLFGALFALIVLLTCAGCGGGDKPADKPDKPAASEQKSDKVGALMPIGLDEAGYKRWTENIAESQGQPAGYVNPHKVIFFNSLNDLVMALKNQQIDRFATCKTVGNYIVARNDDLKIIDDNYKPILGFSMAMEEKSAAQIEEINAAIKAMREDGTLKKLVQENIADLAGKDPVAKPIPVIEGADTLKVAVTGDMPAMDVILADGTPAGFNVAFLGELGKRINKNFELVPITAEARAAALSSGQVDALFWVIGTYDQQGKALPYPLDNMRGVAISTPYLMDSRIGVERK
;
A
#
# COMPACT_ATOMS: atom_id res chain seq x y z
N MET A 1 -49.93 -22.27 -32.56
CA MET A 1 -51.12 -21.40 -32.41
C MET A 1 -52.13 -22.12 -31.52
N LYS A 2 -52.61 -21.51 -30.42
CA LYS A 2 -53.69 -22.00 -29.50
C LYS A 2 -53.38 -23.33 -28.76
N ARG A 3 -54.03 -23.79 -27.67
CA ARG A 3 -54.74 -23.30 -26.44
C ARG A 3 -55.03 -24.60 -25.61
N LEU A 4 -55.18 -24.69 -24.28
CA LEU A 4 -55.25 -23.73 -23.14
C LEU A 4 -54.81 -24.46 -21.82
N PHE A 5 -54.74 -23.71 -20.71
CA PHE A 5 -54.93 -24.02 -19.26
C PHE A 5 -55.29 -25.45 -18.77
N GLY A 6 -54.87 -25.76 -17.54
CA GLY A 6 -55.58 -26.72 -16.66
C GLY A 6 -54.80 -27.15 -15.41
N ALA A 7 -55.03 -26.52 -14.26
CA ALA A 7 -54.53 -27.02 -12.96
C ALA A 7 -55.59 -27.91 -12.28
N LEU A 8 -55.16 -28.95 -11.55
CA LEU A 8 -56.02 -29.57 -10.54
C LEU A 8 -55.22 -30.18 -9.37
N PHE A 9 -55.70 -29.92 -8.16
CA PHE A 9 -55.23 -30.51 -6.91
C PHE A 9 -55.46 -32.03 -6.88
N ALA A 10 -54.54 -32.76 -6.26
CA ALA A 10 -54.78 -34.09 -5.71
C ALA A 10 -54.32 -34.13 -4.24
N LEU A 11 -55.28 -33.92 -3.35
CA LEU A 11 -55.12 -34.00 -1.89
C LEU A 11 -55.02 -35.48 -1.48
N ILE A 12 -53.92 -35.89 -0.83
CA ILE A 12 -53.88 -37.16 -0.09
C ILE A 12 -53.67 -36.87 1.38
N VAL A 13 -54.77 -37.00 2.13
CA VAL A 13 -54.77 -37.03 3.60
C VAL A 13 -54.59 -38.48 4.04
N LEU A 14 -53.60 -38.74 4.89
CA LEU A 14 -53.50 -39.96 5.68
C LEU A 14 -53.27 -39.59 7.16
N LEU A 15 -54.39 -39.50 7.91
CA LEU A 15 -54.40 -39.93 9.32
C LEU A 15 -54.23 -41.47 9.33
N THR A 16 -53.79 -42.18 10.38
CA THR A 16 -53.63 -41.96 11.83
C THR A 16 -52.26 -42.54 12.27
N CYS A 17 -51.66 -42.27 13.43
CA CYS A 17 -52.18 -42.53 14.79
C CYS A 17 -51.54 -41.62 15.85
N ALA A 18 -52.33 -41.32 16.88
CA ALA A 18 -51.86 -40.62 18.07
C ALA A 18 -50.99 -41.54 18.94
N GLY A 19 -49.86 -41.00 19.41
CA GLY A 19 -49.06 -41.58 20.49
C GLY A 19 -48.81 -40.52 21.55
N CYS A 20 -49.70 -40.43 22.55
CA CYS A 20 -49.42 -39.67 23.77
C CYS A 20 -48.40 -40.46 24.60
N GLY A 21 -47.18 -39.93 24.71
CA GLY A 21 -46.14 -40.42 25.60
C GLY A 21 -45.45 -39.25 26.26
N GLY A 22 -45.86 -38.92 27.48
CA GLY A 22 -45.15 -37.93 28.30
C GLY A 22 -43.83 -38.52 28.80
N GLY A 23 -42.75 -37.77 28.63
CA GLY A 23 -41.42 -38.10 29.12
C GLY A 23 -40.54 -36.86 29.06
N ASP A 24 -39.88 -36.54 30.18
CA ASP A 24 -39.16 -35.28 30.35
C ASP A 24 -38.08 -35.08 29.29
N LYS A 25 -38.16 -33.96 28.55
CA LYS A 25 -37.05 -33.52 27.71
C LYS A 25 -36.02 -32.79 28.57
N PRO A 26 -34.72 -33.13 28.46
CA PRO A 26 -33.68 -32.36 29.12
C PRO A 26 -33.64 -30.94 28.54
N ALA A 27 -33.29 -29.98 29.38
CA ALA A 27 -33.26 -28.56 29.04
C ALA A 27 -32.48 -28.28 27.75
N ASP A 28 -32.99 -27.35 26.94
CA ASP A 28 -32.31 -26.89 25.74
C ASP A 28 -30.89 -26.45 26.06
N LYS A 29 -29.92 -26.99 25.32
CA LYS A 29 -28.58 -26.42 25.30
C LYS A 29 -28.74 -25.00 24.74
N PRO A 30 -28.10 -23.97 25.34
CA PRO A 30 -28.13 -22.64 24.75
C PRO A 30 -27.61 -22.74 23.32
N ASP A 31 -28.34 -22.12 22.39
CA ASP A 31 -27.92 -22.04 21.00
C ASP A 31 -26.47 -21.60 20.91
N LYS A 32 -25.68 -22.30 20.09
CA LYS A 32 -24.38 -21.77 19.68
C LYS A 32 -24.66 -20.36 19.15
N PRO A 33 -23.97 -19.31 19.64
CA PRO A 33 -24.15 -17.99 19.05
C PRO A 33 -23.87 -18.15 17.55
N ALA A 34 -24.82 -17.67 16.73
CA ALA A 34 -24.63 -17.65 15.29
C ALA A 34 -23.26 -17.03 15.03
N ALA A 35 -22.39 -17.76 14.30
CA ALA A 35 -21.09 -17.22 13.95
C ALA A 35 -21.35 -15.89 13.25
N SER A 36 -20.92 -14.78 13.86
CA SER A 36 -21.10 -13.46 13.29
C SER A 36 -20.58 -13.53 11.86
N GLU A 37 -21.43 -13.27 10.86
CA GLU A 37 -21.00 -13.26 9.46
C GLU A 37 -19.74 -12.41 9.39
N GLN A 38 -18.61 -13.07 9.16
CA GLN A 38 -17.33 -12.41 9.23
C GLN A 38 -17.27 -11.56 7.96
N LYS A 39 -17.64 -10.28 8.12
CA LYS A 39 -17.78 -9.31 7.05
C LYS A 39 -16.59 -9.46 6.11
N SER A 40 -16.86 -9.73 4.83
CA SER A 40 -15.84 -9.82 3.78
C SER A 40 -14.89 -8.65 3.94
N ASP A 41 -13.61 -8.94 4.12
CA ASP A 41 -12.56 -7.92 4.13
C ASP A 41 -11.55 -8.24 3.02
N LYS A 42 -11.94 -7.89 1.79
CA LYS A 42 -11.04 -7.82 0.64
C LYS A 42 -10.28 -6.51 0.72
N VAL A 43 -8.99 -6.58 1.03
CA VAL A 43 -8.12 -5.41 1.15
C VAL A 43 -7.33 -5.22 -0.14
N GLY A 44 -7.47 -4.05 -0.76
CA GLY A 44 -6.58 -3.62 -1.82
C GLY A 44 -5.25 -3.09 -1.31
N ALA A 45 -4.19 -3.25 -2.08
CA ALA A 45 -2.92 -2.54 -1.90
C ALA A 45 -2.25 -2.31 -3.27
N LEU A 46 -1.35 -1.33 -3.35
CA LEU A 46 -0.43 -1.22 -4.48
C LEU A 46 0.56 -2.41 -4.47
N MET A 47 0.99 -2.86 -5.65
CA MET A 47 1.86 -4.02 -5.82
C MET A 47 3.19 -3.85 -5.06
N PRO A 48 3.43 -4.62 -3.98
CA PRO A 48 4.71 -4.64 -3.28
C PRO A 48 5.76 -5.39 -4.10
N ILE A 49 7.04 -5.18 -3.80
CA ILE A 49 8.13 -5.94 -4.42
C ILE A 49 8.33 -7.25 -3.67
N GLY A 50 8.25 -8.38 -4.37
CA GLY A 50 8.63 -9.69 -3.83
C GLY A 50 7.74 -10.22 -2.71
N LEU A 51 6.53 -9.69 -2.54
CA LEU A 51 5.54 -10.12 -1.55
C LEU A 51 4.25 -10.58 -2.24
N ASP A 52 3.86 -11.83 -2.01
CA ASP A 52 2.61 -12.41 -2.49
C ASP A 52 1.46 -12.21 -1.49
N GLU A 53 0.24 -12.61 -1.82
CA GLU A 53 -0.92 -12.50 -0.91
C GLU A 53 -0.65 -13.21 0.43
N ALA A 54 -0.03 -14.39 0.40
CA ALA A 54 0.33 -15.12 1.60
C ALA A 54 1.44 -14.40 2.40
N GLY A 55 2.39 -13.76 1.72
CA GLY A 55 3.42 -12.91 2.32
C GLY A 55 2.84 -11.69 3.01
N TYR A 56 1.86 -11.02 2.40
CA TYR A 56 1.19 -9.87 3.00
C TYR A 56 0.40 -10.27 4.26
N LYS A 57 -0.28 -11.42 4.23
CA LYS A 57 -0.97 -11.99 5.41
C LYS A 57 0.01 -12.25 6.55
N ARG A 58 1.08 -13.01 6.29
CA ARG A 58 2.18 -13.26 7.26
C ARG A 58 2.79 -11.97 7.78
N TRP A 59 2.99 -10.97 6.93
CA TRP A 59 3.47 -9.64 7.32
C TRP A 59 2.49 -8.96 8.29
N THR A 60 1.19 -8.93 7.99
CA THR A 60 0.19 -8.36 8.91
C THR A 60 0.09 -9.10 10.25
N GLU A 61 0.28 -10.42 10.26
CA GLU A 61 0.26 -11.29 11.45
C GLU A 61 1.51 -11.04 12.33
N ASN A 62 2.71 -11.11 11.76
CA ASN A 62 3.97 -10.83 12.46
C ASN A 62 4.00 -9.42 13.07
N ILE A 63 3.38 -8.45 12.39
CA ILE A 63 3.21 -7.08 12.85
C ILE A 63 2.18 -6.99 13.99
N ALA A 64 1.08 -7.74 13.91
CA ALA A 64 0.09 -7.86 14.99
C ALA A 64 0.73 -8.38 16.28
N GLU A 65 1.55 -9.42 16.17
CA GLU A 65 2.24 -10.04 17.30
C GLU A 65 3.33 -9.13 17.89
N SER A 66 4.10 -8.44 17.04
CA SER A 66 5.25 -7.63 17.49
C SER A 66 4.91 -6.23 17.99
N GLN A 67 3.79 -5.63 17.57
CA GLN A 67 3.40 -4.26 17.96
C GLN A 67 2.00 -4.18 18.59
N GLY A 68 1.18 -5.23 18.47
CA GLY A 68 -0.26 -5.17 18.74
C GLY A 68 -1.03 -4.49 17.60
N GLN A 69 -2.31 -4.82 17.46
CA GLN A 69 -3.20 -4.19 16.48
C GLN A 69 -4.02 -3.05 17.10
N PRO A 70 -4.49 -2.07 16.30
CA PRO A 70 -5.53 -1.14 16.71
C PRO A 70 -6.82 -1.86 17.14
N ALA A 71 -7.56 -1.30 18.09
CA ALA A 71 -8.85 -1.83 18.47
C ALA A 71 -9.82 -1.79 17.27
N GLY A 72 -10.43 -2.94 16.94
CA GLY A 72 -11.32 -3.08 15.78
C GLY A 72 -10.61 -3.37 14.45
N TYR A 73 -9.28 -3.47 14.41
CA TYR A 73 -8.58 -3.91 13.20
C TYR A 73 -8.97 -5.35 12.84
N VAL A 74 -9.30 -5.58 11.57
CA VAL A 74 -9.62 -6.89 11.03
C VAL A 74 -8.45 -7.35 10.14
N ASN A 75 -8.03 -8.61 10.29
CA ASN A 75 -7.05 -9.22 9.39
C ASN A 75 -7.69 -9.48 8.01
N PRO A 76 -7.03 -9.13 6.90
CA PRO A 76 -7.59 -9.25 5.56
C PRO A 76 -7.92 -10.71 5.20
N HIS A 77 -9.18 -10.98 4.85
CA HIS A 77 -9.58 -12.29 4.32
C HIS A 77 -8.96 -12.56 2.96
N LYS A 78 -8.89 -11.53 2.13
CA LYS A 78 -8.23 -11.57 0.83
C LYS A 78 -7.43 -10.30 0.62
N VAL A 79 -6.23 -10.41 0.06
CA VAL A 79 -5.46 -9.25 -0.40
C VAL A 79 -5.48 -9.23 -1.94
N ILE A 80 -5.73 -8.07 -2.53
CA ILE A 80 -5.71 -7.87 -3.98
C ILE A 80 -4.70 -6.76 -4.29
N PHE A 81 -3.70 -7.08 -5.09
CA PHE A 81 -2.69 -6.11 -5.53
C PHE A 81 -3.08 -5.44 -6.84
N PHE A 82 -2.73 -4.17 -6.96
CA PHE A 82 -3.01 -3.34 -8.12
C PHE A 82 -1.72 -2.68 -8.61
N ASN A 83 -1.55 -2.63 -9.93
CA ASN A 83 -0.37 -2.07 -10.58
C ASN A 83 -0.40 -0.56 -10.71
N SER A 84 -1.57 0.07 -10.56
CA SER A 84 -1.73 1.52 -10.48
C SER A 84 -2.62 1.93 -9.31
N LEU A 85 -2.47 3.18 -8.86
CA LEU A 85 -3.33 3.76 -7.83
C LEU A 85 -4.76 3.99 -8.34
N ASN A 86 -4.90 4.34 -9.62
CA ASN A 86 -6.21 4.54 -10.24
C ASN A 86 -7.03 3.25 -10.23
N ASP A 87 -6.42 2.11 -10.57
CA ASP A 87 -7.10 0.80 -10.50
C ASP A 87 -7.49 0.44 -9.06
N LEU A 88 -6.64 0.73 -8.08
CA LEU A 88 -6.92 0.51 -6.66
C LEU A 88 -8.13 1.32 -6.18
N VAL A 89 -8.19 2.61 -6.52
CA VAL A 89 -9.30 3.50 -6.18
C VAL A 89 -10.58 3.09 -6.93
N MET A 90 -10.49 2.74 -8.21
CA MET A 90 -11.64 2.28 -8.99
C MET A 90 -12.18 0.93 -8.51
N ALA A 91 -11.32 0.00 -8.10
CA ALA A 91 -11.72 -1.25 -7.48
C ALA A 91 -12.46 -1.03 -6.15
N LEU A 92 -12.05 -0.03 -5.36
CA LEU A 92 -12.80 0.37 -4.17
C LEU A 92 -14.17 0.96 -4.55
N LYS A 93 -14.25 1.89 -5.50
CA LYS A 93 -15.53 2.48 -5.91
C LYS A 93 -16.49 1.44 -6.51
N ASN A 94 -15.98 0.49 -7.26
CA ASN A 94 -16.73 -0.61 -7.88
C ASN A 94 -16.99 -1.81 -6.96
N GLN A 95 -16.71 -1.70 -5.64
CA GLN A 95 -16.96 -2.75 -4.64
C GLN A 95 -16.23 -4.08 -4.90
N GLN A 96 -15.14 -4.06 -5.67
CA GLN A 96 -14.28 -5.23 -5.88
C GLN A 96 -13.43 -5.52 -4.64
N ILE A 97 -13.05 -4.46 -3.92
CA ILE A 97 -12.45 -4.48 -2.58
C ILE A 97 -13.35 -3.72 -1.59
N ASP A 98 -13.21 -4.06 -0.31
CA ASP A 98 -13.99 -3.49 0.79
C ASP A 98 -13.30 -2.22 1.35
N ARG A 99 -11.97 -2.25 1.43
CA ARG A 99 -11.07 -1.14 1.76
C ARG A 99 -9.73 -1.29 1.03
N PHE A 100 -8.87 -0.28 1.07
CA PHE A 100 -7.44 -0.46 0.74
C PHE A 100 -6.52 0.08 1.83
N ALA A 101 -5.31 -0.46 1.91
CA ALA A 101 -4.26 -0.01 2.81
C ALA A 101 -3.14 0.71 2.05
N THR A 102 -2.68 1.86 2.56
CA THR A 102 -1.63 2.69 1.95
C THR A 102 -0.92 3.54 3.02
N CYS A 103 0.03 4.40 2.65
CA CYS A 103 0.58 5.40 3.56
C CYS A 103 -0.34 6.63 3.72
N LYS A 104 -0.20 7.34 4.83
CA LYS A 104 -1.05 8.47 5.21
C LYS A 104 -1.01 9.59 4.18
N THR A 105 0.15 9.87 3.59
CA THR A 105 0.34 10.83 2.49
C THR A 105 -0.59 10.53 1.32
N VAL A 106 -0.57 9.28 0.84
CA VAL A 106 -1.37 8.85 -0.33
C VAL A 106 -2.86 8.80 0.00
N GLY A 107 -3.24 8.22 1.15
CA GLY A 107 -4.66 8.16 1.52
C GLY A 107 -5.26 9.56 1.77
N ASN A 108 -4.52 10.49 2.37
CA ASN A 108 -4.93 11.90 2.51
C ASN A 108 -5.13 12.56 1.12
N TYR A 109 -4.18 12.37 0.20
CA TYR A 109 -4.27 12.90 -1.17
C TYR A 109 -5.52 12.37 -1.90
N ILE A 110 -5.89 11.10 -1.68
CA ILE A 110 -7.08 10.48 -2.27
C ILE A 110 -8.37 11.02 -1.68
N VAL A 111 -8.54 11.00 -0.36
CA VAL A 111 -9.81 11.43 0.27
C VAL A 111 -10.07 12.94 0.10
N ALA A 112 -9.02 13.75 -0.06
CA ALA A 112 -9.16 15.16 -0.42
C ALA A 112 -9.78 15.40 -1.82
N ARG A 113 -9.76 14.40 -2.71
CA ARG A 113 -10.32 14.45 -4.07
C ARG A 113 -11.56 13.58 -4.27
N ASN A 114 -11.94 12.78 -3.28
CA ASN A 114 -12.99 11.78 -3.38
C ASN A 114 -13.89 11.91 -2.15
N ASP A 115 -14.94 12.72 -2.29
CA ASP A 115 -15.90 13.01 -1.21
C ASP A 115 -16.77 11.80 -0.84
N ASP A 116 -16.73 10.73 -1.63
CA ASP A 116 -17.31 9.41 -1.37
C ASP A 116 -16.41 8.46 -0.54
N LEU A 117 -15.17 8.85 -0.23
CA LEU A 117 -14.20 8.04 0.51
C LEU A 117 -13.81 8.63 1.88
N LYS A 118 -13.39 7.77 2.82
CA LYS A 118 -12.96 8.15 4.18
C LYS A 118 -11.81 7.27 4.69
N ILE A 119 -11.06 7.78 5.66
CA ILE A 119 -9.99 7.06 6.36
C ILE A 119 -10.59 6.28 7.54
N ILE A 120 -10.08 5.08 7.82
CA ILE A 120 -10.56 4.18 8.89
C ILE A 120 -9.46 3.60 9.81
N ASP A 121 -8.28 3.27 9.30
CA ASP A 121 -7.21 2.63 10.11
C ASP A 121 -6.06 3.60 10.42
N ASP A 122 -6.35 4.83 10.85
CA ASP A 122 -5.35 5.92 11.00
C ASP A 122 -4.37 5.77 12.18
N ASN A 123 -4.66 4.84 13.10
CA ASN A 123 -3.88 4.54 14.30
C ASN A 123 -3.01 3.28 14.16
N TYR A 124 -2.64 2.86 12.94
CA TYR A 124 -1.76 1.71 12.71
C TYR A 124 -0.35 2.00 13.27
N LYS A 125 0.09 1.22 14.26
CA LYS A 125 1.33 1.49 15.01
C LYS A 125 2.62 1.38 14.19
N PRO A 126 2.78 0.45 13.23
CA PRO A 126 3.96 0.44 12.38
C PRO A 126 4.07 1.66 11.47
N ILE A 127 5.28 2.19 11.40
CA ILE A 127 5.67 3.22 10.43
C ILE A 127 6.24 2.55 9.19
N LEU A 128 5.88 3.08 8.02
CA LEU A 128 6.46 2.71 6.74
C LEU A 128 7.65 3.62 6.46
N GLY A 129 8.82 3.04 6.22
CA GLY A 129 10.02 3.78 5.82
C GLY A 129 10.29 3.56 4.34
N PHE A 130 10.45 4.65 3.60
CA PHE A 130 10.70 4.65 2.16
C PHE A 130 12.19 4.86 1.90
N SER A 131 12.80 3.87 1.24
CA SER A 131 14.22 3.83 0.91
C SER A 131 14.46 3.77 -0.60
N MET A 132 15.69 4.06 -1.00
CA MET A 132 16.20 3.67 -2.31
C MET A 132 16.81 2.28 -2.25
N ALA A 133 16.75 1.52 -3.34
CA ALA A 133 17.50 0.28 -3.49
C ALA A 133 18.26 0.26 -4.82
N MET A 134 19.42 -0.37 -4.80
CA MET A 134 20.28 -0.64 -5.96
C MET A 134 20.73 -2.10 -5.90
N GLU A 135 21.22 -2.65 -7.01
CA GLU A 135 21.88 -3.96 -7.03
C GLU A 135 23.00 -4.03 -5.97
N GLU A 136 23.23 -5.20 -5.35
CA GLU A 136 24.21 -5.38 -4.26
C GLU A 136 25.64 -4.97 -4.66
N LYS A 137 26.01 -5.14 -5.93
CA LYS A 137 27.27 -4.64 -6.53
C LYS A 137 27.46 -3.12 -6.40
N SER A 138 26.39 -2.36 -6.14
CA SER A 138 26.35 -0.91 -5.97
C SER A 138 26.17 -0.48 -4.50
N ALA A 139 26.50 -1.34 -3.55
CA ALA A 139 26.45 -1.02 -2.11
C ALA A 139 27.28 0.23 -1.73
N ALA A 140 28.38 0.51 -2.43
CA ALA A 140 29.18 1.72 -2.20
C ALA A 140 28.38 3.02 -2.47
N GLN A 141 27.59 3.04 -3.55
CA GLN A 141 26.70 4.16 -3.86
C GLN A 141 25.57 4.29 -2.83
N ILE A 142 25.08 3.17 -2.26
CA ILE A 142 24.12 3.21 -1.16
C ILE A 142 24.71 3.84 0.11
N GLU A 143 25.99 3.65 0.41
CA GLU A 143 26.65 4.34 1.53
C GLU A 143 26.83 5.85 1.29
N GLU A 144 27.15 6.27 0.05
CA GLU A 144 27.13 7.70 -0.33
C GLU A 144 25.73 8.31 -0.17
N ILE A 145 24.69 7.60 -0.62
CA ILE A 145 23.29 7.98 -0.45
C ILE A 145 22.90 8.04 1.04
N ASN A 146 23.35 7.09 1.87
CA ASN A 146 23.13 7.09 3.32
C ASN A 146 23.77 8.31 4.00
N ALA A 147 24.99 8.65 3.63
CA ALA A 147 25.67 9.84 4.14
C ALA A 147 24.92 11.13 3.73
N ALA A 148 24.44 11.22 2.49
CA ALA A 148 23.65 12.35 2.02
C ALA A 148 22.27 12.45 2.71
N ILE A 149 21.56 11.33 2.90
CA ILE A 149 20.29 11.26 3.66
C ILE A 149 20.50 11.70 5.11
N LYS A 150 21.59 11.26 5.76
CA LYS A 150 21.96 11.69 7.11
C LYS A 150 22.20 13.20 7.16
N ALA A 151 23.00 13.75 6.24
CA ALA A 151 23.27 15.18 6.17
C ALA A 151 22.00 16.01 5.94
N MET A 152 21.13 15.60 5.00
CA MET A 152 19.84 16.26 4.75
C MET A 152 18.85 16.15 5.92
N ARG A 153 19.03 15.17 6.82
CA ARG A 153 18.25 15.05 8.07
C ARG A 153 18.77 16.01 9.14
N GLU A 154 20.08 16.14 9.25
CA GLU A 154 20.77 16.98 10.24
C GLU A 154 20.66 18.48 9.93
N ASP A 155 20.76 18.88 8.66
CA ASP A 155 20.61 20.28 8.22
C ASP A 155 19.14 20.71 8.02
N GLY A 156 18.18 19.79 8.18
CA GLY A 156 16.74 20.04 8.05
C GLY A 156 16.20 20.04 6.61
N THR A 157 17.02 19.77 5.60
CA THR A 157 16.60 19.78 4.19
C THR A 157 15.51 18.75 3.89
N LEU A 158 15.57 17.52 4.44
CA LEU A 158 14.48 16.54 4.29
C LEU A 158 13.16 17.08 4.84
N LYS A 159 13.17 17.72 6.01
CA LYS A 159 11.97 18.31 6.62
C LYS A 159 11.38 19.40 5.72
N LYS A 160 12.23 20.26 5.14
CA LYS A 160 11.81 21.28 4.18
C LYS A 160 11.19 20.67 2.92
N LEU A 161 11.82 19.64 2.34
CA LEU A 161 11.32 18.95 1.16
C LEU A 161 9.96 18.27 1.42
N VAL A 162 9.77 17.64 2.58
CA VAL A 162 8.47 17.07 2.99
C VAL A 162 7.41 18.16 3.16
N GLN A 163 7.76 19.30 3.76
CA GLN A 163 6.82 20.43 3.90
C GLN A 163 6.35 20.92 2.53
N GLU A 164 7.28 21.32 1.67
CA GLU A 164 6.98 21.97 0.38
C GLU A 164 6.32 21.04 -0.66
N ASN A 165 6.63 19.74 -0.64
CA ASN A 165 6.23 18.81 -1.70
C ASN A 165 5.24 17.73 -1.22
N ILE A 166 4.79 17.77 0.04
CA ILE A 166 3.72 16.92 0.57
C ILE A 166 2.72 17.76 1.39
N ALA A 167 3.16 18.39 2.47
CA ALA A 167 2.25 19.02 3.44
C ALA A 167 1.53 20.25 2.87
N ASP A 168 2.27 21.16 2.23
CA ASP A 168 1.75 22.42 1.68
C ASP A 168 0.82 22.22 0.46
N LEU A 169 0.87 21.03 -0.17
CA LEU A 169 0.02 20.73 -1.32
C LEU A 169 -1.45 20.54 -0.92
N ALA A 170 -1.74 20.13 0.32
CA ALA A 170 -3.10 19.99 0.87
C ALA A 170 -4.08 19.23 -0.07
N GLY A 171 -3.62 18.15 -0.70
CA GLY A 171 -4.44 17.42 -1.68
C GLY A 171 -4.52 18.09 -3.06
N LYS A 172 -3.47 18.79 -3.49
CA LYS A 172 -3.23 19.24 -4.88
C LYS A 172 -2.07 18.49 -5.50
N ASP A 173 -1.88 18.65 -6.81
CA ASP A 173 -0.78 18.00 -7.52
C ASP A 173 0.53 18.78 -7.30
N PRO A 174 1.68 18.09 -7.21
CA PRO A 174 2.96 18.76 -7.12
C PRO A 174 3.26 19.50 -8.43
N VAL A 175 3.80 20.71 -8.32
CA VAL A 175 4.34 21.43 -9.48
C VAL A 175 5.64 20.75 -9.90
N ALA A 176 5.77 20.41 -11.18
CA ALA A 176 7.01 19.86 -11.73
C ALA A 176 8.19 20.83 -11.51
N LYS A 177 9.28 20.28 -10.98
CA LYS A 177 10.57 20.96 -10.82
C LYS A 177 11.63 20.07 -11.47
N PRO A 178 12.36 20.53 -12.50
CA PRO A 178 13.37 19.69 -13.15
C PRO A 178 14.50 19.37 -12.15
N ILE A 179 15.03 18.14 -12.24
CA ILE A 179 16.26 17.75 -11.55
C ILE A 179 17.41 18.57 -12.14
N PRO A 180 18.21 19.30 -11.35
CA PRO A 180 19.37 20.03 -11.86
C PRO A 180 20.38 19.08 -12.47
N VAL A 181 20.85 19.39 -13.69
CA VAL A 181 21.93 18.66 -14.36
C VAL A 181 23.27 19.22 -13.93
N ILE A 182 24.19 18.34 -13.54
CA ILE A 182 25.57 18.63 -13.15
C ILE A 182 26.48 18.21 -14.31
N GLU A 183 27.19 19.18 -14.89
CA GLU A 183 28.10 18.94 -16.02
C GLU A 183 29.24 17.98 -15.63
N GLY A 184 29.48 16.96 -16.45
CA GLY A 184 30.52 15.96 -16.22
C GLY A 184 30.22 14.89 -15.16
N ALA A 185 29.06 14.93 -14.50
CA ALA A 185 28.65 13.91 -13.52
C ALA A 185 27.97 12.70 -14.18
N ASP A 186 28.22 11.49 -13.66
CA ASP A 186 27.54 10.27 -14.09
C ASP A 186 26.02 10.36 -13.86
N THR A 187 25.25 9.67 -14.71
CA THR A 187 23.79 9.59 -14.59
C THR A 187 23.36 8.23 -14.06
N LEU A 188 22.47 8.22 -13.07
CA LEU A 188 21.79 7.01 -12.58
C LEU A 188 20.34 7.01 -13.08
N LYS A 189 19.89 5.86 -13.60
CA LYS A 189 18.50 5.65 -14.01
C LYS A 189 17.65 5.21 -12.84
N VAL A 190 16.51 5.86 -12.66
CA VAL A 190 15.67 5.71 -11.46
C VAL A 190 14.22 5.44 -11.87
N ALA A 191 13.68 4.30 -11.44
CA ALA A 191 12.33 3.87 -11.78
C ALA A 191 11.23 4.70 -11.10
N VAL A 192 10.43 5.45 -11.87
CA VAL A 192 9.20 6.13 -11.39
C VAL A 192 7.95 5.35 -11.78
N THR A 193 6.87 5.38 -10.98
CA THR A 193 5.58 4.77 -11.35
C THR A 193 4.44 5.77 -11.42
N GLY A 194 4.46 6.81 -10.57
CA GLY A 194 3.41 7.82 -10.47
C GLY A 194 2.25 7.47 -9.53
N ASP A 195 2.36 6.35 -8.79
CA ASP A 195 1.25 5.78 -8.01
C ASP A 195 1.28 6.11 -6.51
N MET A 196 2.25 6.91 -6.06
CA MET A 196 2.43 7.28 -4.65
C MET A 196 2.31 8.81 -4.45
N PRO A 197 1.21 9.46 -4.85
CA PRO A 197 1.07 10.91 -4.75
C PRO A 197 1.00 11.41 -3.29
N ALA A 198 1.58 12.56 -2.94
CA ALA A 198 2.35 13.48 -3.79
C ALA A 198 3.88 13.17 -3.82
N MET A 199 4.29 11.96 -3.46
CA MET A 199 5.70 11.56 -3.45
C MET A 199 6.19 11.18 -4.85
N ASP A 200 5.44 10.32 -5.53
CA ASP A 200 5.65 9.86 -6.90
C ASP A 200 4.41 10.18 -7.72
N VAL A 201 4.54 11.03 -8.73
CA VAL A 201 3.44 11.48 -9.59
C VAL A 201 3.96 11.58 -11.02
N ILE A 202 3.22 11.02 -11.97
CA ILE A 202 3.34 11.40 -13.39
C ILE A 202 2.21 12.38 -13.68
N LEU A 203 2.55 13.61 -14.07
CA LEU A 203 1.57 14.63 -14.43
C LEU A 203 0.90 14.30 -15.77
N ALA A 204 -0.20 15.00 -16.08
CA ALA A 204 -0.98 14.77 -17.30
C ALA A 204 -0.21 15.01 -18.62
N ASP A 205 0.92 15.73 -18.57
CA ASP A 205 1.83 15.95 -19.70
C ASP A 205 2.95 14.88 -19.80
N GLY A 206 2.95 13.89 -18.90
CA GLY A 206 3.97 12.84 -18.79
C GLY A 206 5.15 13.20 -17.90
N THR A 207 5.21 14.42 -17.34
CA THR A 207 6.35 14.86 -16.51
C THR A 207 6.31 14.22 -15.12
N PRO A 208 7.40 13.56 -14.66
CA PRO A 208 7.51 13.12 -13.27
C PRO A 208 7.61 14.31 -12.31
N ALA A 209 6.89 14.26 -11.19
CA ALA A 209 6.83 15.29 -10.17
C ALA A 209 6.65 14.67 -8.76
N GLY A 210 6.71 15.52 -7.74
CA GLY A 210 6.50 15.12 -6.35
C GLY A 210 7.78 15.13 -5.50
N PHE A 211 7.63 14.72 -4.25
CA PHE A 211 8.71 14.73 -3.26
C PHE A 211 9.94 13.91 -3.70
N ASN A 212 9.77 12.76 -4.37
CA ASN A 212 10.89 11.93 -4.81
C ASN A 212 11.76 12.65 -5.86
N VAL A 213 11.17 13.43 -6.77
CA VAL A 213 11.90 14.24 -7.76
C VAL A 213 12.68 15.37 -7.05
N ALA A 214 12.06 16.04 -6.09
CA ALA A 214 12.70 17.09 -5.31
C ALA A 214 13.84 16.55 -4.42
N PHE A 215 13.68 15.36 -3.86
CA PHE A 215 14.72 14.62 -3.13
C PHE A 215 15.90 14.25 -4.03
N LEU A 216 15.67 13.66 -5.21
CA LEU A 216 16.73 13.33 -6.17
C LEU A 216 17.50 14.58 -6.64
N GLY A 217 16.79 15.70 -6.87
CA GLY A 217 17.40 16.97 -7.21
C GLY A 217 18.30 17.58 -6.14
N GLU A 218 18.12 17.22 -4.86
CA GLU A 218 19.00 17.62 -3.77
C GLU A 218 20.11 16.59 -3.52
N LEU A 219 19.78 15.30 -3.56
CA LEU A 219 20.72 14.19 -3.47
C LEU A 219 21.83 14.32 -4.52
N GLY A 220 21.47 14.61 -5.77
CA GLY A 220 22.41 14.69 -6.89
C GLY A 220 23.52 15.72 -6.69
N LYS A 221 23.19 16.88 -6.09
CA LYS A 221 24.16 17.92 -5.72
C LYS A 221 25.15 17.43 -4.65
N ARG A 222 24.69 16.57 -3.73
CA ARG A 222 25.45 16.10 -2.56
C ARG A 222 26.38 14.94 -2.89
N ILE A 223 25.98 14.07 -3.83
CA ILE A 223 26.78 12.92 -4.27
C ILE A 223 27.42 13.12 -5.66
N ASN A 224 27.28 14.30 -6.27
CA ASN A 224 27.74 14.64 -7.61
C ASN A 224 27.27 13.62 -8.68
N LYS A 225 25.95 13.43 -8.77
CA LYS A 225 25.30 12.54 -9.75
C LYS A 225 24.09 13.21 -10.40
N ASN A 226 23.88 12.88 -11.66
CA ASN A 226 22.67 13.15 -12.42
C ASN A 226 21.66 12.01 -12.24
N PHE A 227 20.37 12.30 -12.45
CA PHE A 227 19.31 11.29 -12.39
C PHE A 227 18.41 11.36 -13.62
N GLU A 228 18.24 10.23 -14.30
CA GLU A 228 17.27 10.01 -15.38
C GLU A 228 16.08 9.25 -14.79
N LEU A 229 14.86 9.79 -14.97
CA LEU A 229 13.64 9.16 -14.45
C LEU A 229 13.02 8.28 -15.53
N VAL A 230 12.81 7.01 -15.22
CA VAL A 230 12.34 5.97 -16.15
C VAL A 230 10.96 5.48 -15.72
N PRO A 231 9.86 5.85 -16.42
CA PRO A 231 8.52 5.37 -16.09
C PRO A 231 8.34 3.87 -16.30
N ILE A 232 7.90 3.16 -15.26
CA ILE A 232 7.58 1.73 -15.27
C ILE A 232 6.37 1.43 -14.37
N THR A 233 5.73 0.26 -14.53
CA THR A 233 4.65 -0.19 -13.64
C THR A 233 5.19 -0.69 -12.30
N ALA A 234 4.33 -0.72 -11.26
CA ALA A 234 4.71 -1.18 -9.93
C ALA A 234 5.24 -2.63 -9.90
N GLU A 235 4.70 -3.52 -10.73
CA GLU A 235 5.18 -4.91 -10.92
C GLU A 235 6.55 -5.01 -11.62
N ALA A 236 6.86 -4.09 -12.54
CA ALA A 236 8.08 -4.13 -13.34
C ALA A 236 9.33 -3.76 -12.53
N ARG A 237 9.18 -3.13 -11.36
CA ARG A 237 10.29 -2.60 -10.54
C ARG A 237 11.44 -3.59 -10.32
N ALA A 238 11.16 -4.82 -9.87
CA ALA A 238 12.20 -5.82 -9.64
C ALA A 238 12.91 -6.27 -10.92
N ALA A 239 12.15 -6.46 -12.02
CA ALA A 239 12.70 -6.88 -13.30
C ALA A 239 13.54 -5.77 -13.95
N ALA A 240 13.12 -4.50 -13.82
CA ALA A 240 13.84 -3.35 -14.34
C ALA A 240 15.20 -3.16 -13.65
N LEU A 241 15.27 -3.34 -12.32
CA LEU A 241 16.52 -3.26 -11.57
C LEU A 241 17.48 -4.41 -11.94
N SER A 242 16.99 -5.66 -11.83
CA SER A 242 17.81 -6.86 -12.06
C SER A 242 18.29 -7.04 -13.51
N SER A 243 17.59 -6.45 -14.49
CA SER A 243 18.04 -6.39 -15.89
C SER A 243 18.98 -5.23 -16.19
N GLY A 244 19.15 -4.27 -15.28
CA GLY A 244 19.89 -3.02 -15.52
C GLY A 244 19.17 -2.04 -16.44
N GLN A 245 17.84 -2.14 -16.60
CA GLN A 245 17.04 -1.10 -17.24
C GLN A 245 17.05 0.19 -16.40
N VAL A 246 17.09 0.04 -15.07
CA VAL A 246 17.32 1.11 -14.09
C VAL A 246 18.44 0.73 -13.14
N ASP A 247 19.15 1.71 -12.62
CA ASP A 247 20.22 1.52 -11.62
C ASP A 247 19.68 1.55 -10.19
N ALA A 248 18.55 2.23 -9.97
CA ALA A 248 17.91 2.36 -8.67
C ALA A 248 16.38 2.32 -8.72
N LEU A 249 15.81 1.79 -7.64
CA LEU A 249 14.41 1.95 -7.27
C LEU A 249 14.31 2.95 -6.12
N PHE A 250 13.24 3.73 -6.07
CA PHE A 250 12.83 4.42 -4.85
C PHE A 250 11.51 3.82 -4.32
N TRP A 251 10.97 4.41 -3.25
CA TRP A 251 9.80 3.93 -2.52
C TRP A 251 9.84 2.45 -2.12
N VAL A 252 11.04 1.92 -1.83
CA VAL A 252 11.20 0.56 -1.29
C VAL A 252 10.78 0.59 0.18
N ILE A 253 9.74 -0.17 0.54
CA ILE A 253 9.03 -0.01 1.81
C ILE A 253 9.53 -0.99 2.89
N GLY A 254 10.30 -0.46 3.84
CA GLY A 254 10.59 -1.12 5.11
C GLY A 254 9.51 -0.84 6.18
N THR A 255 9.49 -1.66 7.23
CA THR A 255 8.57 -1.47 8.37
C THR A 255 9.33 -1.19 9.65
N TYR A 256 8.86 -0.23 10.43
CA TYR A 256 9.54 0.33 11.60
C TYR A 256 8.56 0.47 12.78
N ASP A 257 9.09 0.44 14.00
CA ASP A 257 8.31 0.81 15.20
C ASP A 257 8.16 2.34 15.35
N GLN A 258 7.39 2.76 16.35
CA GLN A 258 7.16 4.16 16.69
C GLN A 258 8.43 4.91 17.16
N GLN A 259 9.52 4.20 17.44
CA GLN A 259 10.83 4.77 17.79
C GLN A 259 11.76 4.85 16.58
N GLY A 260 11.32 4.42 15.39
CA GLY A 260 12.09 4.42 14.16
C GLY A 260 13.07 3.26 14.03
N LYS A 261 12.97 2.23 14.88
CA LYS A 261 13.78 1.01 14.77
C LYS A 261 13.15 0.09 13.72
N ALA A 262 13.99 -0.46 12.83
CA ALA A 262 13.55 -1.41 11.83
C ALA A 262 13.00 -2.70 12.46
N LEU A 263 11.85 -3.16 11.98
CA LEU A 263 11.28 -4.47 12.28
C LEU A 263 11.78 -5.49 11.24
N PRO A 264 11.94 -6.78 11.60
CA PRO A 264 12.45 -7.82 10.70
C PRO A 264 11.44 -8.26 9.62
N TYR A 265 10.42 -7.44 9.36
CA TYR A 265 9.29 -7.71 8.48
C TYR A 265 9.12 -6.52 7.52
N PRO A 266 10.00 -6.33 6.53
CA PRO A 266 9.79 -5.29 5.51
C PRO A 266 8.55 -5.62 4.67
N LEU A 267 7.93 -4.60 4.08
CA LEU A 267 6.79 -4.79 3.18
C LEU A 267 7.28 -5.16 1.77
N ASP A 268 8.31 -4.49 1.28
CA ASP A 268 9.05 -4.90 0.07
C ASP A 268 10.18 -5.85 0.43
N ASN A 269 10.23 -7.02 -0.21
CA ASN A 269 11.16 -8.10 0.06
C ASN A 269 11.99 -8.44 -1.18
N MET A 270 13.14 -7.78 -1.31
CA MET A 270 14.11 -8.01 -2.39
C MET A 270 15.35 -8.76 -1.90
N ARG A 271 15.99 -9.50 -2.81
CA ARG A 271 17.28 -10.20 -2.59
C ARG A 271 18.30 -9.68 -3.59
N GLY A 272 19.59 -9.71 -3.25
CA GLY A 272 20.66 -9.24 -4.12
C GLY A 272 20.68 -7.71 -4.31
N VAL A 273 20.12 -6.97 -3.35
CA VAL A 273 20.05 -5.50 -3.39
C VAL A 273 20.65 -4.89 -2.12
N ALA A 274 21.28 -3.73 -2.27
CA ALA A 274 21.60 -2.84 -1.17
C ALA A 274 20.50 -1.78 -1.04
N ILE A 275 20.06 -1.50 0.19
CA ILE A 275 18.92 -0.62 0.49
C ILE A 275 19.39 0.52 1.40
N SER A 276 19.02 1.76 1.08
CA SER A 276 19.36 2.93 1.88
C SER A 276 18.62 2.94 3.22
N THR A 277 19.11 3.72 4.18
CA THR A 277 18.28 4.22 5.27
C THR A 277 17.07 4.99 4.71
N PRO A 278 15.91 5.01 5.40
CA PRO A 278 14.71 5.62 4.86
C PRO A 278 14.88 7.15 4.76
N TYR A 279 14.63 7.68 3.58
CA TYR A 279 14.64 9.12 3.31
C TYR A 279 13.32 9.78 3.74
N LEU A 280 12.24 9.00 3.83
CA LEU A 280 10.92 9.41 4.31
C LEU A 280 10.33 8.33 5.22
N MET A 281 9.60 8.75 6.25
CA MET A 281 8.87 7.90 7.19
C MET A 281 7.42 8.37 7.22
N ASP A 282 6.46 7.47 7.08
CA ASP A 282 5.02 7.79 7.08
C ASP A 282 4.19 6.71 7.79
N SER A 283 3.03 7.08 8.34
CA SER A 283 2.11 6.11 8.95
C SER A 283 1.36 5.32 7.88
N ARG A 284 1.02 4.06 8.16
CA ARG A 284 0.05 3.30 7.34
C ARG A 284 -1.37 3.67 7.76
N ILE A 285 -2.28 3.77 6.78
CA ILE A 285 -3.71 4.00 6.99
C ILE A 285 -4.56 3.09 6.09
N GLY A 286 -5.84 2.96 6.43
CA GLY A 286 -6.86 2.31 5.62
C GLY A 286 -7.87 3.31 5.08
N VAL A 287 -8.37 3.09 3.86
CA VAL A 287 -9.39 3.92 3.20
C VAL A 287 -10.54 3.02 2.73
N GLU A 288 -11.78 3.44 3.01
CA GLU A 288 -13.01 2.78 2.53
C GLU A 288 -14.01 3.79 1.96
N ARG A 289 -15.10 3.29 1.38
CA ARG A 289 -16.27 4.09 0.97
C ARG A 289 -17.01 4.62 2.20
N LYS A 290 -17.65 5.79 2.11
CA LYS A 290 -18.40 6.38 3.22
C LYS A 290 -19.59 5.54 3.66
#